data_AF-A0A6P0NMV3-F1
#
_entry.id   AF-A0A6P0NMV3-F1
#
_cell.length_a   1.000
_cell.length_b   1.000
_cell.length_c   1.000
_cell.angle_alpha   90.00
_cell.angle_beta   90.00
_cell.angle_gamma   90.00
#
_symmetry.space_group_name_H-M   'P 1'
#
loop_
_entity.id
_entity.type
_entity.pdbx_description
1 polymer ?
#
loop_
_entity_poly.entity_id
_entity_poly.type
_entity_poly.pdbx_seq_one_letter_code
_entity_poly.pdbx_strand_id
1 'polypeptide(L)' 'MQNNRDIASVWDMVQAIRRIQEFTTDINYSEYLQNILIQSAVERQFEILGESARRISLEFQQLPNY' A
#
# COMPACT_ATOMS: atom_id res chain seq x y z
N MET A 1 7.95 -17.69 -13.06
CA MET A 1 6.82 -16.81 -13.40
C MET A 1 5.96 -16.42 -12.19
N GLN A 2 5.78 -17.28 -11.17
CA GLN A 2 5.06 -16.93 -9.93
C GLN A 2 5.81 -15.90 -9.06
N ASN A 3 7.09 -16.15 -8.76
CA ASN A 3 7.93 -15.30 -7.89
C ASN A 3 8.02 -13.83 -8.36
N ASN A 4 8.07 -13.58 -9.67
CA ASN A 4 8.13 -12.22 -10.21
C ASN A 4 6.83 -11.42 -9.97
N ARG A 5 5.67 -12.09 -9.89
CA ARG A 5 4.38 -11.45 -9.58
C ARG A 5 4.23 -11.13 -8.10
N ASP A 6 4.73 -12.01 -7.23
CA ASP A 6 4.74 -11.76 -5.78
C ASP A 6 5.62 -10.55 -5.46
N ILE A 7 6.83 -10.48 -6.04
CA ILE A 7 7.74 -9.33 -5.89
C ILE A 7 7.10 -8.03 -6.41
N ALA A 8 6.45 -8.08 -7.58
CA ALA A 8 5.73 -6.92 -8.11
C ALA A 8 4.60 -6.46 -7.19
N SER A 9 3.86 -7.40 -6.60
CA SER A 9 2.78 -7.08 -5.65
C SER A 9 3.32 -6.47 -4.35
N VAL A 10 4.47 -6.95 -3.84
CA VAL A 10 5.17 -6.32 -2.71
C VAL A 10 5.63 -4.91 -3.07
N TRP A 11 6.17 -4.73 -4.26
CA TRP A 11 6.57 -3.41 -4.74
C TRP A 11 5.38 -2.44 -4.80
N ASP A 12 4.24 -2.86 -5.33
CA ASP A 12 3.02 -2.06 -5.37
C ASP A 12 2.55 -1.65 -3.97
N MET A 13 2.62 -2.57 -2.99
CA MET A 13 2.33 -2.25 -1.59
C MET A 13 3.29 -1.19 -1.04
N VAL A 14 4.59 -1.31 -1.29
CA VAL A 14 5.59 -0.32 -0.87
C VAL A 14 5.30 1.04 -1.49
N GLN A 15 4.94 1.10 -2.77
CA GLN A 15 4.59 2.35 -3.43
C GLN A 15 3.31 2.97 -2.87
N ALA A 16 2.29 2.16 -2.55
CA ALA A 16 1.05 2.63 -1.93
C ALA A 16 1.33 3.25 -0.55
N ILE A 17 2.16 2.59 0.28
CA ILE A 17 2.55 3.10 1.60
C ILE A 17 3.31 4.43 1.48
N ARG A 18 4.27 4.52 0.55
CA ARG A 18 5.03 5.77 0.32
C ARG A 18 4.12 6.91 -0.07
N ARG A 19 3.15 6.68 -0.96
CA ARG A 19 2.17 7.70 -1.35
C ARG A 19 1.31 8.16 -0.18
N ILE A 20 0.86 7.24 0.69
CA ILE A 20 0.13 7.61 1.92
C ILE A 20 0.99 8.56 2.74
N GLN A 21 2.27 8.21 2.97
CA GLN A 21 3.19 9.06 3.72
C GLN A 21 3.41 10.42 3.06
N GLU A 22 3.58 10.47 1.74
CA GLU A 22 3.71 11.72 0.97
C GLU A 22 2.48 12.61 1.11
N PHE A 23 1.27 12.05 0.98
CA PHE A 23 0.02 12.81 1.10
C PHE A 23 -0.21 13.37 2.50
N THR A 24 0.34 12.72 3.53
CA THR A 24 0.12 13.10 4.93
C THR A 24 1.32 13.78 5.60
N THR A 25 2.45 13.97 4.90
CA THR A 25 3.72 14.41 5.51
C THR A 25 3.64 15.80 6.13
N ASP A 26 2.97 16.75 5.47
CA ASP A 26 2.96 18.17 5.86
C ASP A 26 1.60 18.64 6.38
N ILE A 27 0.73 17.71 6.79
CA ILE A 27 -0.60 18.03 7.33
C ILE A 27 -0.78 17.43 8.72
N ASN A 28 -1.44 18.18 9.59
CA ASN A 28 -1.88 17.66 10.87
C ASN A 28 -3.24 16.97 10.76
N TYR A 29 -3.65 16.31 11.84
CA TYR A 29 -4.90 15.54 11.88
C TYR A 29 -6.16 16.38 11.57
N SER A 30 -6.22 17.62 12.06
CA SER A 30 -7.39 18.49 11.80
C SER A 30 -7.46 18.90 10.33
N GLU A 31 -6.32 19.18 9.70
CA GLU A 31 -6.24 19.50 8.27
C GLU A 31 -6.64 18.29 7.42
N TYR A 32 -6.17 17.10 7.79
CA TYR A 32 -6.57 15.84 7.15
C TYR A 32 -8.10 15.66 7.19
N LEU A 33 -8.72 15.83 8.36
CA LEU A 33 -10.17 15.66 8.53
C LEU A 33 -11.03 16.63 7.69
N GLN A 34 -10.48 17.80 7.35
CA GLN A 34 -11.18 18.80 6.53
C GLN A 34 -10.87 18.67 5.02
N ASN A 35 -9.95 17.78 4.63
CA ASN A 35 -9.52 17.63 3.25
C ASN A 35 -9.98 16.29 2.65
N ILE A 36 -11.16 16.29 2.04
CA ILE A 36 -11.75 15.08 1.42
C ILE A 36 -10.88 14.51 0.30
N LEU A 37 -10.14 15.35 -0.43
CA LEU A 37 -9.28 14.89 -1.53
C LEU A 37 -8.10 14.07 -1.00
N ILE A 38 -7.48 14.52 0.10
CA ILE A 38 -6.40 13.76 0.74
C ILE A 38 -6.94 12.48 1.36
N GLN A 39 -8.10 12.52 2.02
CA GLN A 39 -8.76 11.32 2.55
C GLN A 39 -9.02 10.28 1.46
N SER A 40 -9.66 10.68 0.35
CA SER A 40 -9.92 9.77 -0.77
C SER A 40 -8.63 9.25 -1.41
N ALA A 41 -7.57 10.06 -1.48
CA ALA A 41 -6.28 9.62 -1.98
C ALA A 41 -5.64 8.54 -1.07
N VAL A 42 -5.70 8.74 0.25
CA VAL A 42 -5.20 7.77 1.25
C VAL A 42 -6.03 6.48 1.24
N GLU A 43 -7.36 6.58 1.25
CA GLU A 43 -8.27 5.44 1.15
C GLU A 43 -7.98 4.60 -0.10
N ARG A 44 -7.79 5.26 -1.25
CA ARG A 44 -7.44 4.58 -2.50
C ARG A 44 -6.10 3.84 -2.41
N GLN A 45 -5.09 4.40 -1.73
CA GLN A 45 -3.83 3.68 -1.55
C GLN A 45 -4.00 2.45 -0.64
N PHE A 46 -4.85 2.53 0.39
CA PHE A 46 -5.17 1.35 1.21
C PHE A 46 -5.90 0.26 0.41
N GLU A 47 -6.79 0.62 -0.51
CA GLU A 47 -7.40 -0.35 -1.43
C GLU A 47 -6.36 -1.06 -2.30
N ILE A 48 -5.45 -0.30 -2.91
CA ILE A 48 -4.36 -0.83 -3.75
C ILE A 48 -3.44 -1.75 -2.93
N LEU A 49 -3.11 -1.35 -1.71
CA LEU A 49 -2.32 -2.14 -0.77
C LEU A 49 -3.02 -3.47 -0.49
N GLY A 50 -4.30 -3.44 -0.11
CA GLY A 50 -5.09 -4.64 0.19
C GLY A 50 -5.28 -5.56 -1.03
N GLU A 51 -5.49 -4.99 -2.21
CA GLU A 51 -5.60 -5.75 -3.46
C GLU A 51 -4.26 -6.43 -3.81
N SER A 52 -3.14 -5.72 -3.66
CA SER A 52 -1.81 -6.27 -3.90
C SER A 52 -1.45 -7.35 -2.88
N ALA A 53 -1.82 -7.17 -1.61
CA ALA A 53 -1.64 -8.17 -0.57
C ALA A 53 -2.38 -9.49 -0.89
N ARG A 54 -3.60 -9.41 -1.44
CA ARG A 54 -4.37 -10.59 -1.85
C ARG A 54 -3.76 -11.37 -3.02
N ARG A 55 -2.88 -10.74 -3.80
CA ARG A 55 -2.22 -11.38 -4.95
C ARG A 55 -0.97 -12.18 -4.55
N ILE A 56 -0.47 -12.00 -3.32
CA ILE A 56 0.69 -12.74 -2.82
C ILE A 56 0.32 -14.22 -2.65
N SER A 57 1.08 -15.09 -3.30
CA SER A 57 0.91 -16.54 -3.22
C SER A 57 1.15 -17.08 -1.80
N LEU A 58 0.45 -18.16 -1.42
CA LEU A 58 0.64 -18.80 -0.11
C LEU A 58 2.06 -19.35 0.05
N GLU A 59 2.63 -19.87 -1.04
CA GLU A 59 4.00 -20.34 -1.09
C GLU A 59 4.99 -19.22 -0.75
N PHE A 60 4.74 -18.00 -1.27
CA PHE A 60 5.57 -16.84 -0.96
C PHE A 60 5.39 -16.34 0.47
N GLN A 61 4.18 -16.44 1.04
CA GLN A 61 3.93 -16.11 2.45
C GLN A 61 4.60 -17.08 3.43
N GLN A 62 4.77 -18.33 3.01
CA GLN A 62 5.37 -19.40 3.82
C GLN A 62 6.87 -19.57 3.59
N LEU A 63 7.47 -18.83 2.63
CA LEU A 63 8.91 -18.84 2.44
C LEU A 63 9.57 -18.45 3.78
N PRO A 64 10.38 -19.35 4.38
CA PRO A 64 11.08 -19.03 5.60
C PRO A 64 11.97 -17.81 5.35
N ASN A 65 11.91 -16.82 6.24
CA ASN A 65 12.81 -15.68 6.22
C ASN A 65 14.26 -16.23 6.24
N TYR A 66 14.99 -16.05 5.13
CA TYR A 66 16.44 -16.27 5.06
C TYR A 66 17.18 -14.99 5.46
#